data_AF-A0A9X9A9R4-F1
#
_entry.id   AF-A0A9X9A9R4-F1
#
_cell.length_a   1.000
_cell.length_b   1.000
_cell.length_c   1.000
_cell.angle_alpha   90.00
_cell.angle_beta   90.00
_cell.angle_gamma   90.00
#
_symmetry.space_group_name_H-M   'P 1'
#
loop_
_entity.id
_entity.type
_entity.pdbx_description
1 polymer ?
#
loop_
_entity_poly.entity_id
_entity_poly.type
_entity_poly.pdbx_seq_one_letter_code
_entity_poly.pdbx_strand_id
1 'polypeptide(L)'
;NNQNWGIYTRDSYHSLYGNQLFMYSRTYLYESDAKGNLIPMDQLPALTNSGFSPGMIAVVISEKNTDQSNLQVAYTKHADDYQLRPGYTFGTANWVGNNVKDVDQKTFNKLFTLDWKNKKLVEKK
;
A
#
# COMPACT_ATOMS: atom_id res chain seq x y z
N ASN A 1 3.98 10.21 8.25
CA ASN A 1 4.92 10.99 9.07
C ASN A 1 5.99 10.01 9.53
N ASN A 2 7.25 10.21 9.17
CA ASN A 2 8.35 9.41 9.70
C ASN A 2 9.02 10.24 10.82
N GLN A 3 8.75 9.89 12.08
CA GLN A 3 9.44 10.44 13.26
C GLN A 3 9.56 11.97 13.31
N ASN A 4 8.58 12.71 12.80
CA ASN A 4 8.59 14.18 12.71
C ASN A 4 9.67 14.78 11.79
N TRP A 5 10.40 13.96 11.03
CA TRP A 5 11.33 14.44 9.99
C TRP A 5 10.60 14.91 8.73
N GLY A 6 9.37 14.45 8.51
CA GLY A 6 8.54 14.92 7.40
C GLY A 6 7.41 13.98 7.01
N ILE A 7 6.59 14.47 6.07
CA ILE A 7 5.58 13.67 5.38
C ILE A 7 6.26 13.04 4.17
N TYR A 8 6.57 11.76 4.29
CA TYR A 8 7.06 10.95 3.17
C TYR A 8 5.91 10.22 2.48
N THR A 9 6.09 9.99 1.19
CA THR A 9 5.16 9.30 0.29
C THR A 9 5.92 8.24 -0.51
N ARG A 10 5.17 7.45 -1.31
CA ARG A 10 5.73 6.47 -2.25
C ARG A 10 6.73 7.09 -3.25
N ASP A 11 6.64 8.41 -3.49
CA ASP A 11 7.43 9.16 -4.47
C ASP A 11 8.45 10.11 -3.84
N SER A 12 8.60 10.09 -2.51
CA SER A 12 9.57 10.96 -1.84
C SER A 12 11.00 10.67 -2.28
N TYR A 13 11.76 11.73 -2.49
CA TYR A 13 13.14 11.63 -2.95
C TYR A 13 14.02 12.69 -2.27
N HIS A 14 15.23 12.27 -1.92
CA HIS A 14 16.30 13.13 -1.47
C HIS A 14 17.58 12.75 -2.22
N SER A 15 18.35 13.74 -2.69
CA SER A 15 19.54 13.51 -3.52
C SER A 15 20.58 12.59 -2.90
N LEU A 16 20.73 12.63 -1.57
CA LEU A 16 21.73 11.85 -0.82
C LEU A 16 21.17 10.59 -0.15
N TYR A 17 19.88 10.58 0.21
CA TYR A 17 19.29 9.55 1.07
C TYR A 17 18.14 8.79 0.39
N GLY A 18 17.80 9.18 -0.84
CA GLY A 18 16.70 8.61 -1.60
C GLY A 18 15.36 8.77 -0.89
N ASN A 19 14.51 7.75 -1.01
CA ASN A 19 13.22 7.71 -0.33
C ASN A 19 13.43 7.28 1.14
N GLN A 20 13.03 8.12 2.09
CA GLN A 20 13.22 7.88 3.53
C GLN A 20 11.91 7.45 4.22
N LEU A 21 10.92 6.97 3.46
CA LEU A 21 9.57 6.64 3.95
C LEU A 21 9.58 5.68 5.15
N PHE A 22 10.41 4.64 5.10
CA PHE A 22 10.54 3.65 6.18
C PHE A 22 11.96 3.56 6.76
N MET A 23 12.83 4.55 6.49
CA MET A 23 14.19 4.62 7.04
C MET A 23 14.13 5.17 8.47
N TYR A 24 14.71 4.46 9.43
CA TYR A 24 14.78 4.92 10.82
C TYR A 24 15.88 5.97 11.04
N SER A 25 17.10 5.70 10.57
CA SER A 25 18.25 6.61 10.67
C SER A 25 19.01 6.74 9.34
N ARG A 26 19.60 7.91 9.10
CA ARG A 26 20.50 8.16 7.95
C ARG A 26 21.90 7.61 8.17
N THR A 27 22.32 7.41 9.42
CA THR A 27 23.70 7.05 9.77
C THR A 27 23.76 5.65 10.41
N TYR A 28 24.88 4.97 10.20
CA TYR A 28 25.15 3.63 10.75
C TYR A 28 25.42 3.59 12.25
N LEU A 29 25.57 4.74 12.90
CA LEU A 29 25.98 4.81 14.32
C LEU A 29 25.01 4.07 15.25
N TYR A 30 23.78 3.81 14.80
CA TYR A 30 22.73 3.18 15.60
C TYR A 30 22.35 1.78 15.11
N GLU A 31 22.55 1.44 13.83
CA GLU A 31 22.11 0.17 13.23
C GLU A 31 23.08 -0.27 12.13
N SER A 32 23.75 -1.42 12.33
CA SER A 32 24.75 -1.97 11.40
C SER A 32 24.14 -2.83 10.28
N ASP A 33 22.87 -3.22 10.40
CA ASP A 33 22.14 -3.98 9.38
C ASP A 33 20.94 -3.19 8.85
N ALA A 34 20.63 -3.36 7.57
CA ALA A 34 19.52 -2.70 6.89
C ALA A 34 18.17 -3.08 7.52
N LYS A 35 18.04 -4.32 8.02
CA LYS A 35 16.80 -4.78 8.68
C LYS A 35 16.52 -4.04 9.99
N GLY A 36 17.56 -3.75 10.77
CA GLY A 36 17.46 -3.02 12.03
C GLY A 36 17.14 -1.53 11.83
N ASN A 37 17.43 -0.98 10.65
CA ASN A 37 17.25 0.43 10.35
C ASN A 37 15.92 0.77 9.62
N LEU A 38 14.93 -0.12 9.69
CA LEU A 38 13.56 0.17 9.26
C LEU A 38 12.74 0.68 10.44
N ILE A 39 11.75 1.55 10.17
CA ILE A 39 10.81 1.99 11.20
C ILE A 39 10.10 0.76 11.81
N PRO A 40 10.06 0.64 13.16
CA PRO A 40 9.33 -0.41 13.83
C PRO A 40 7.85 -0.49 13.41
N MET A 41 7.32 -1.71 13.29
CA MET A 41 5.95 -1.93 12.80
C MET A 41 4.87 -1.20 13.62
N ASP A 42 5.06 -1.07 14.93
CA ASP A 42 4.16 -0.36 15.84
C ASP A 42 4.15 1.17 15.64
N GLN A 43 5.18 1.73 15.00
CA GLN A 43 5.26 3.14 14.61
C GLN A 43 4.74 3.39 13.19
N LEU A 44 4.45 2.33 12.42
CA LEU A 44 3.87 2.45 11.09
C LEU A 44 2.37 2.77 11.16
N PRO A 45 1.83 3.54 10.20
CA PRO A 45 0.39 3.71 10.06
C PRO A 45 -0.37 2.37 9.97
N ALA A 46 -1.59 2.33 10.50
CA ALA A 46 -2.41 1.11 10.50
C ALA A 46 -2.62 0.49 9.10
N LEU A 47 -2.75 1.33 8.06
CA LEU A 47 -2.88 0.89 6.66
C LEU A 47 -1.66 0.13 6.13
N THR A 48 -0.47 0.39 6.68
CA THR A 48 0.76 -0.31 6.28
C THR A 48 1.03 -1.56 7.11
N ASN A 49 0.47 -1.68 8.32
CA ASN A 49 0.77 -2.77 9.27
C ASN A 49 -0.35 -3.81 9.46
N SER A 50 -1.63 -3.43 9.32
CA SER A 50 -2.76 -4.30 9.72
C SER A 50 -3.75 -4.64 8.61
N GLY A 51 -3.67 -3.96 7.46
CA GLY A 51 -4.59 -4.15 6.33
C GLY A 51 -5.62 -3.03 6.21
N PHE A 52 -6.44 -3.11 5.15
CA PHE A 52 -7.47 -2.11 4.85
C PHE A 52 -8.85 -2.76 4.79
N SER A 53 -9.80 -2.21 5.54
CA SER A 53 -11.21 -2.60 5.52
C SER A 53 -12.03 -1.48 4.88
N PRO A 54 -12.26 -1.50 3.55
CA PRO A 54 -13.02 -0.45 2.89
C PRO A 54 -14.49 -0.47 3.28
N GLY A 55 -15.01 0.65 3.76
CA GLY A 55 -16.44 0.94 3.82
C GLY A 55 -16.85 1.73 2.57
N MET A 56 -17.50 1.08 1.61
CA MET A 56 -17.92 1.71 0.34
C MET A 56 -19.38 1.38 0.04
N ILE A 57 -20.09 2.34 -0.57
CA ILE A 57 -21.47 2.19 -1.03
C ILE A 57 -21.50 2.52 -2.53
N ALA A 58 -22.09 1.62 -3.32
CA ALA A 58 -22.36 1.83 -4.73
C ALA A 58 -23.88 1.78 -4.97
N VAL A 59 -24.40 2.74 -5.73
CA VAL A 59 -25.80 2.76 -6.17
C VAL A 59 -25.84 2.36 -7.64
N VAL A 60 -26.58 1.30 -7.95
CA VAL A 60 -26.74 0.77 -9.31
C VAL A 60 -28.19 0.92 -9.72
N ILE A 61 -28.43 1.48 -10.90
CA ILE A 61 -29.76 1.69 -11.48
C ILE A 61 -29.84 0.86 -12.77
N SER A 62 -30.99 0.23 -13.00
CA SER A 62 -31.26 -0.51 -14.23
C SER A 62 -32.59 -0.08 -14.85
N GLU A 63 -32.75 -0.34 -16.14
CA GLU A 63 -34.03 -0.17 -16.82
C GLU A 63 -35.11 -1.06 -16.20
N LYS A 64 -36.38 -0.60 -16.22
CA LYS A 64 -37.50 -1.30 -15.55
C LYS A 64 -37.73 -2.73 -16.05
N ASN A 65 -37.30 -3.04 -17.28
CA ASN A 65 -37.53 -4.33 -17.92
C ASN A 65 -36.31 -5.27 -17.81
N THR A 66 -35.25 -4.87 -17.12
CA THR A 66 -34.08 -5.72 -16.90
C THR A 66 -34.37 -6.75 -15.82
N ASP A 67 -34.34 -8.03 -16.16
CA ASP A 67 -34.53 -9.10 -15.17
C ASP A 67 -33.28 -9.33 -14.31
N GLN A 68 -32.09 -9.32 -14.93
CA GLN A 68 -30.82 -9.62 -14.26
C GLN A 68 -29.65 -8.77 -14.76
N SER A 69 -28.65 -8.57 -13.90
CA SER A 69 -27.36 -7.97 -14.28
C SER A 69 -26.20 -8.66 -13.57
N ASN A 70 -25.01 -8.60 -14.16
CA ASN A 70 -23.79 -9.13 -13.55
C ASN A 70 -23.02 -7.98 -12.89
N LEU A 71 -22.57 -8.19 -11.65
CA LEU A 71 -21.74 -7.26 -10.91
C LEU A 71 -20.45 -7.98 -10.50
N GLN A 72 -19.30 -7.34 -10.73
CA GLN A 72 -18.02 -7.78 -10.21
C GLN A 72 -17.53 -6.78 -9.18
N VAL A 73 -17.19 -7.27 -7.98
CA VAL A 73 -16.50 -6.49 -6.96
C VAL A 73 -15.06 -6.97 -6.91
N ALA A 74 -14.12 -6.06 -7.18
CA ALA A 74 -12.69 -6.35 -7.15
C ALA A 74 -12.04 -5.65 -5.95
N TYR A 75 -11.33 -6.42 -5.14
CA TYR A 75 -10.46 -5.93 -4.08
C TYR A 75 -9.01 -6.08 -4.54
N THR A 76 -8.35 -4.95 -4.79
CA THR A 76 -6.98 -4.93 -5.30
C THR A 76 -6.03 -4.40 -4.24
N LYS A 77 -4.94 -5.13 -3.99
CA LYS A 77 -3.77 -4.67 -3.24
C LYS A 77 -2.61 -4.49 -4.22
N HIS A 78 -1.99 -3.31 -4.18
CA HIS A 78 -0.69 -3.04 -4.78
C HIS A 78 0.37 -3.09 -3.67
N ALA A 79 1.47 -3.77 -3.93
CA ALA A 79 2.61 -3.80 -3.02
C ALA A 79 3.80 -3.09 -3.65
N ASP A 80 4.49 -2.32 -2.82
CA ASP A 80 5.78 -1.70 -3.15
C ASP A 80 6.90 -2.50 -2.46
N ASP A 81 8.07 -2.50 -3.08
CA ASP A 81 9.30 -3.00 -2.47
C ASP A 81 10.13 -1.82 -1.96
N TYR A 82 10.14 -1.63 -0.65
CA TYR A 82 10.99 -0.64 -0.01
C TYR A 82 12.35 -1.25 0.32
N GLN A 83 13.38 -0.68 -0.30
CA GLN A 83 14.75 -1.16 -0.22
C GLN A 83 15.59 -0.17 0.58
N LEU A 84 16.43 -0.69 1.46
CA LEU A 84 17.39 0.09 2.22
C LEU A 84 18.79 -0.48 1.95
N ARG A 85 19.69 0.37 1.48
CA ARG A 85 21.04 -0.04 1.10
C ARG A 85 22.13 0.87 1.67
N PRO A 86 23.35 0.34 1.83
CA PRO A 86 24.51 1.15 2.09
C PRO A 86 24.78 2.24 1.05
N GLY A 87 25.13 3.43 1.54
CA GLY A 87 25.68 4.53 0.77
C GLY A 87 26.88 5.17 1.46
N TYR A 88 27.54 6.06 0.74
CA TYR A 88 28.67 6.83 1.25
C TYR A 88 28.59 8.27 0.74
N THR A 89 28.57 9.22 1.67
CA THR A 89 28.35 10.64 1.38
C THR A 89 29.33 11.47 2.19
N PHE A 90 30.08 12.36 1.53
CA PHE A 90 31.07 13.24 2.17
C PHE A 90 32.01 12.55 3.17
N GLY A 91 32.50 11.35 2.85
CA GLY A 91 33.43 10.63 3.74
C GLY A 91 32.76 9.88 4.90
N THR A 92 31.42 9.85 4.95
CA THR A 92 30.66 9.20 6.03
C THR A 92 29.74 8.13 5.46
N ALA A 93 29.74 6.97 6.09
CA ALA A 93 28.81 5.91 5.76
C ALA A 93 27.37 6.34 6.09
N ASN A 94 26.45 6.17 5.14
CA ASN A 94 25.05 6.51 5.31
C ASN A 94 24.11 5.43 4.74
N TRP A 95 22.82 5.56 5.03
CA TRP A 95 21.76 4.74 4.43
C TRP A 95 21.11 5.48 3.27
N VAL A 96 20.73 4.73 2.24
CA VAL A 96 19.99 5.22 1.07
C VAL A 96 18.77 4.33 0.89
N GLY A 97 17.59 4.94 0.98
CA GLY A 97 16.33 4.23 0.78
C GLY A 97 15.80 4.40 -0.64
N ASN A 98 15.04 3.43 -1.11
CA ASN A 98 14.39 3.43 -2.41
C ASN A 98 13.04 2.74 -2.30
N ASN A 99 12.01 3.26 -2.97
CA ASN A 99 10.70 2.63 -3.01
C ASN A 99 10.40 2.25 -4.46
N VAL A 100 10.45 0.95 -4.77
CA VAL A 100 10.05 0.43 -6.07
C VAL A 100 8.55 0.17 -6.02
N LYS A 101 7.79 0.93 -6.80
CA LYS A 101 6.33 0.88 -6.78
C LYS A 101 5.79 -0.32 -7.54
N ASP A 102 4.65 -0.83 -7.08
CA ASP A 102 3.80 -1.78 -7.81
C ASP A 102 4.54 -3.07 -8.26
N VAL A 103 5.42 -3.58 -7.40
CA VAL A 103 6.20 -4.81 -7.66
C VAL A 103 5.36 -6.07 -7.63
N ASP A 104 4.24 -6.04 -6.90
CA ASP A 104 3.28 -7.12 -6.84
C ASP A 104 1.86 -6.53 -6.80
N GLN A 105 0.93 -7.26 -7.40
CA GLN A 105 -0.48 -6.91 -7.44
C GLN A 105 -1.30 -8.16 -7.20
N LYS A 106 -2.17 -8.10 -6.20
CA LYS A 106 -3.14 -9.17 -5.91
C LYS A 106 -4.55 -8.62 -5.97
N THR A 107 -5.36 -9.25 -6.82
CA THR A 107 -6.77 -8.91 -6.98
C THR A 107 -7.62 -10.10 -6.55
N PHE A 108 -8.54 -9.85 -5.64
CA PHE A 108 -9.58 -10.79 -5.25
C PHE A 108 -10.92 -10.33 -5.83
N ASN A 109 -11.51 -11.18 -6.68
CA ASN A 109 -12.76 -10.89 -7.36
C ASN A 109 -13.91 -11.65 -6.71
N LYS A 110 -15.03 -10.97 -6.51
CA LYS A 110 -16.32 -11.57 -6.20
C LYS A 110 -17.30 -11.23 -7.32
N LEU A 111 -17.95 -12.26 -7.84
CA LEU A 111 -18.94 -12.12 -8.89
C LEU A 111 -20.33 -12.28 -8.30
N PHE A 112 -21.24 -11.43 -8.71
CA PHE A 112 -22.62 -11.44 -8.27
C PHE A 112 -23.58 -11.34 -9.45
N THR A 113 -24.76 -11.90 -9.28
CA THR A 113 -25.94 -11.59 -10.07
C THR A 113 -26.85 -10.69 -9.25
N LEU A 114 -27.18 -9.53 -9.82
CA LEU A 114 -28.28 -8.67 -9.40
C LEU A 114 -29.54 -9.22 -10.07
N ASP A 115 -30.39 -9.90 -9.30
CA ASP A 115 -31.71 -10.34 -9.74
C ASP A 115 -32.72 -9.25 -9.40
N TRP A 116 -33.00 -8.40 -10.37
CA TRP A 116 -33.90 -7.25 -10.23
C TRP A 116 -35.35 -7.70 -10.05
N LYS A 117 -35.75 -8.75 -10.77
CA LYS A 117 -37.10 -9.32 -10.73
C LYS A 117 -37.44 -9.84 -9.33
N ASN A 118 -36.51 -10.57 -8.71
CA ASN A 118 -36.71 -11.14 -7.38
C ASN A 118 -36.11 -10.30 -6.24
N LYS A 119 -35.49 -9.14 -6.56
CA LYS A 119 -34.82 -8.23 -5.61
C LYS A 119 -33.75 -8.94 -4.78
N LYS A 120 -32.90 -9.75 -5.42
CA LYS A 120 -31.86 -10.56 -4.75
C LYS A 120 -30.48 -10.25 -5.29
N LEU A 121 -29.50 -10.30 -4.39
CA LEU A 121 -28.09 -10.38 -4.74
C LEU A 121 -27.65 -11.83 -4.56
N VAL A 122 -27.11 -12.44 -5.62
CA VAL A 122 -26.66 -13.83 -5.59
C VAL A 122 -25.18 -13.88 -5.91
N GLU A 123 -24.36 -14.34 -4.98
CA GLU A 123 -22.93 -14.57 -5.23
C GLU A 123 -22.74 -15.78 -6.16
N LYS A 124 -21.92 -15.62 -7.19
CA LYS A 124 -21.52 -16.71 -8.08
C LYS A 124 -20.33 -17.45 -7.48
N LYS A 125 -20.43 -18.78 -7.45
CA LYS A 125 -19.33 -19.67 -7.05
C LYS A 125 -18.24 -19.71 -8.13
#